data_AF-A0A2D6ACS0-F1
#
_entry.id   AF-A0A2D6ACS0-F1
#
_cell.length_a   1.000
_cell.length_b   1.000
_cell.length_c   1.000
_cell.angle_alpha   90.00
_cell.angle_beta   90.00
_cell.angle_gamma   90.00
#
_symmetry.space_group_name_H-M   'P 1'
#
loop_
_entity.id
_entity.type
_entity.pdbx_description
1 polymer ?
#
loop_
_entity_poly.entity_id
_entity_poly.type
_entity_poly.pdbx_seq_one_letter_code
_entity_poly.pdbx_strand_id
1 'polypeptide(L)'
;MNHATFQIISTTPEGMECGTGWFCSEANEIAKQKGYLQYEDALYALTNAHVVANSMSLFSRHQCMRRTDLPISVVGVAEGVDLACVKISGDAKKYLESKLLEKTGISQIPTISLVDSDAAMPANYNPLDASHAVVAVGFPLGSEFQTATKGVVEAWKRVPGQGEASLYLATTATIQPGNSGGPLLFQNKAIGINSMKATGATTDNLNMAIPSRRIASYLPHLVSEEQHQLSQALVQLANHLGAQGLEAKLIEAVEKQHAVVGRGADMELAYNAAMQCDNHNCSGGDIEHPTFKSFMRAYAHKPGFHSLFSKVTHLIHTGNHKKLHKMACRTGSKGFEEYLCQKCSAAVAECDGRCGNPDYNSKRRLYQTCVSGIPAAVIHSPSLGFEYRPTSQLSLTALGVPHLEGGVVVSNVLPWGPTKQLKKYDVVSAVKTEDGLMRLDEQGEHYSSKWGLSLGLADLIERAPMGTQVGFQIHRGGRDLTLNIQRSPLKSEDRPAVRLLDRSEQHLNTGVSVGGCTFKILRLNDLANPRIAMSTAAKYAAPQERNATKIIVADVSEQSVAFHNYSLMPGMVVSEINTEKLSEERPWQDFCEKLVDAAQGNGVALLGTECGGCDAVQVSPQEGQALVQYIQQMM
;
A
#
# COMPACT_ATOMS: atom_id res chain seq x y z
N MET A 1 17.83 23.43 10.43
CA MET A 1 16.56 22.85 10.92
C MET A 1 15.35 23.51 10.27
N ASN A 2 15.11 24.82 10.49
CA ASN A 2 13.88 25.49 10.02
C ASN A 2 13.53 25.32 8.53
N HIS A 3 14.53 25.30 7.65
CA HIS A 3 14.34 25.14 6.20
C HIS A 3 14.37 23.69 5.70
N ALA A 4 14.66 22.73 6.58
CA ALA A 4 14.63 21.30 6.25
C ALA A 4 13.21 20.72 6.41
N THR A 5 12.36 21.42 7.16
CA THR A 5 10.99 21.08 7.53
C THR A 5 10.00 22.00 6.82
N PHE A 6 8.87 21.46 6.38
CA PHE A 6 7.86 22.18 5.63
C PHE A 6 6.45 21.67 5.97
N GLN A 7 5.44 22.48 5.67
CA GLN A 7 4.05 22.08 5.84
C GLN A 7 3.62 21.28 4.61
N ILE A 8 2.96 20.15 4.83
CA ILE A 8 2.27 19.38 3.79
C ILE A 8 0.82 19.82 3.79
N ILE A 9 0.32 20.14 2.60
CA ILE A 9 -1.08 20.48 2.35
C ILE A 9 -1.66 19.38 1.48
N SER A 10 -2.66 18.68 2.02
CA SER A 10 -3.38 17.59 1.34
C SER A 10 -4.79 18.04 1.01
N THR A 11 -5.22 17.83 -0.23
CA THR A 11 -6.61 18.04 -0.62
C THR A 11 -7.34 16.71 -0.69
N THR A 12 -8.44 16.57 0.03
CA THR A 12 -9.30 15.39 0.04
C THR A 12 -10.71 15.79 -0.44
N PRO A 13 -11.58 14.83 -0.78
CA PRO A 13 -12.99 15.14 -1.07
C PRO A 13 -13.74 15.82 0.09
N GLU A 14 -13.25 15.63 1.32
CA GLU A 14 -13.85 16.13 2.56
C GLU A 14 -13.30 17.51 2.97
N GLY A 15 -12.17 17.96 2.41
CA GLY A 15 -11.59 19.26 2.68
C GLY A 15 -10.09 19.33 2.48
N MET A 16 -9.46 20.31 3.13
CA MET A 16 -8.00 20.47 3.15
C MET A 16 -7.46 20.01 4.51
N GLU A 17 -6.50 19.09 4.47
CA GLU A 17 -5.76 18.64 5.64
C GLU A 17 -4.34 19.18 5.60
N CYS A 18 -3.72 19.33 6.78
CA CYS A 18 -2.35 19.80 6.91
C CYS A 18 -1.56 18.88 7.83
N GLY A 19 -0.30 18.64 7.46
CA GLY A 19 0.67 17.94 8.28
C GLY A 19 2.06 18.55 8.10
N THR A 20 3.07 17.85 8.61
CA THR A 20 4.47 18.26 8.49
C THR A 20 5.26 17.23 7.69
N GLY A 21 6.18 17.72 6.85
CA GLY A 21 7.20 16.89 6.19
C GLY A 21 8.59 17.47 6.43
N TRP A 22 9.62 16.65 6.22
CA TRP A 22 11.01 17.08 6.35
C TRP A 22 11.96 16.31 5.45
N PHE A 23 12.95 17.01 4.88
CA PHE A 23 13.95 16.41 3.99
C PHE A 23 14.94 15.56 4.78
N CYS A 24 15.01 14.28 4.42
CA CYS A 24 15.77 13.26 5.15
C CYS A 24 17.06 12.90 4.43
N SER A 25 18.21 13.04 5.10
CA SER A 25 19.52 12.77 4.50
C SER A 25 19.61 11.33 3.98
N GLU A 26 19.21 10.36 4.79
CA GLU A 26 19.27 8.93 4.47
C GLU A 26 18.33 8.56 3.31
N ALA A 27 17.16 9.19 3.21
CA ALA A 27 16.23 8.96 2.10
C ALA A 27 16.86 9.39 0.76
N ASN A 28 17.55 10.53 0.76
CA ASN A 28 18.25 11.04 -0.41
C ASN A 28 19.48 10.20 -0.76
N GLU A 29 20.21 9.68 0.24
CA GLU A 29 21.31 8.74 0.02
C GLU A 29 20.83 7.42 -0.59
N ILE A 30 19.73 6.86 -0.10
CA ILE A 30 19.12 5.64 -0.67
C ILE A 30 18.66 5.91 -2.11
N ALA A 31 18.00 7.03 -2.38
CA ALA A 31 17.61 7.40 -3.74
C ALA A 31 18.83 7.50 -4.68
N LYS A 32 19.94 8.06 -4.18
CA LYS A 32 21.21 8.13 -4.91
C LYS A 32 21.78 6.73 -5.19
N GLN A 33 21.83 5.87 -4.18
CA GLN A 33 22.35 4.49 -4.28
C GLN A 33 21.52 3.65 -5.25
N LYS A 34 20.19 3.83 -5.26
CA LYS A 34 19.28 3.18 -6.21
C LYS A 34 19.29 3.80 -7.61
N GLY A 35 20.09 4.87 -7.82
CA GLY A 35 20.23 5.54 -9.11
C GLY A 35 19.04 6.44 -9.50
N TYR A 36 18.09 6.69 -8.60
CA TYR A 36 16.91 7.51 -8.90
C TYR A 36 17.27 8.98 -9.16
N LEU A 37 18.33 9.48 -8.51
CA LEU A 37 18.85 10.83 -8.74
C LEU A 37 19.59 11.02 -10.07
N GLN A 38 19.81 9.96 -10.85
CA GLN A 38 20.46 10.07 -12.17
C GLN A 38 19.52 10.65 -13.23
N TYR A 39 18.21 10.52 -13.02
CA TYR A 39 17.17 10.95 -13.97
C TYR A 39 16.62 12.33 -13.63
N GLU A 40 16.54 12.63 -12.33
CA GLU A 40 16.01 13.88 -11.80
C GLU A 40 16.73 14.20 -10.49
N ASP A 41 17.24 15.42 -10.34
CA ASP A 41 17.84 15.91 -9.08
C ASP A 41 16.75 16.25 -8.04
N ALA A 42 15.86 15.29 -7.79
CA ALA A 42 14.74 15.39 -6.85
C ALA A 42 15.24 15.40 -5.39
N LEU A 43 14.37 15.83 -4.47
CA LEU A 43 14.66 15.82 -3.03
C LEU A 43 13.55 15.09 -2.28
N TYR A 44 13.96 14.12 -1.45
CA TYR A 44 13.08 13.20 -0.74
C TYR A 44 12.89 13.63 0.72
N ALA A 45 11.66 13.45 1.19
CA ALA A 45 11.22 13.84 2.52
C ALA A 45 10.35 12.76 3.15
N LEU A 46 10.30 12.77 4.49
CA LEU A 46 9.50 11.86 5.28
C LEU A 46 8.33 12.58 5.94
N THR A 47 7.24 11.84 6.12
CA THR A 47 6.03 12.27 6.85
C THR A 47 5.26 11.03 7.34
N ASN A 48 4.09 11.23 7.95
CA ASN A 48 3.21 10.13 8.30
C ASN A 48 2.36 9.66 7.10
N ALA A 49 1.98 8.38 7.12
CA ALA A 49 1.08 7.83 6.10
C ALA A 49 -0.28 8.53 6.10
N HIS A 50 -0.86 8.80 7.28
CA HIS A 50 -2.16 9.45 7.37
C HIS A 50 -2.17 10.88 6.81
N VAL A 51 -1.03 11.59 6.82
CA VAL A 51 -0.92 12.96 6.26
C VAL A 51 -1.11 12.97 4.75
N VAL A 52 -0.79 11.85 4.08
CA VAL A 52 -0.89 11.70 2.62
C VAL A 52 -2.00 10.74 2.20
N ALA A 53 -2.74 10.18 3.16
CA ALA A 53 -3.80 9.22 2.89
C ALA A 53 -4.97 9.91 2.18
N ASN A 54 -5.56 9.22 1.20
CA ASN A 54 -6.73 9.69 0.44
C ASN A 54 -6.59 11.06 -0.24
N SER A 55 -5.37 11.59 -0.34
CA SER A 55 -5.10 12.89 -0.97
C SER A 55 -5.32 12.82 -2.48
N MET A 56 -6.13 13.73 -3.02
CA MET A 56 -6.25 13.98 -4.45
C MET A 56 -5.06 14.76 -5.01
N SER A 57 -4.49 15.67 -4.21
CA SER A 57 -3.29 16.43 -4.54
C SER A 57 -2.53 16.79 -3.27
N LEU A 58 -1.21 16.93 -3.40
CA LEU A 58 -0.33 17.25 -2.29
C LEU A 58 0.61 18.39 -2.67
N PHE A 59 0.82 19.29 -1.72
CA PHE A 59 1.73 20.41 -1.87
C PHE A 59 2.61 20.59 -0.63
N SER A 60 3.80 21.17 -0.82
CA SER A 60 4.67 21.63 0.23
C SER A 60 4.68 23.15 0.32
N ARG A 61 4.50 23.67 1.53
CA ARG A 61 4.66 25.09 1.86
C ARG A 61 5.90 25.29 2.73
N HIS A 62 6.80 26.13 2.25
CA HIS A 62 8.09 26.39 2.89
C HIS A 62 8.10 27.76 3.59
N GLN A 63 8.82 27.89 4.71
CA GLN A 63 8.86 29.15 5.47
C GLN A 63 9.37 30.36 4.67
N CYS A 64 10.31 30.14 3.75
CA CYS A 64 10.81 31.19 2.86
C CYS A 64 9.77 31.61 1.81
N MET A 65 8.72 30.81 1.57
CA MET A 65 7.74 30.98 0.49
C MET A 65 6.31 30.67 0.96
N ARG A 66 5.81 31.38 1.97
CA ARG A 66 4.49 31.06 2.60
C ARG A 66 3.28 31.25 1.70
N ARG A 67 3.43 31.96 0.58
CA ARG A 67 2.35 32.23 -0.39
C ARG A 67 2.48 31.43 -1.68
N THR A 68 3.43 30.49 -1.73
CA THR A 68 3.71 29.71 -2.93
C THR A 68 3.91 28.26 -2.52
N ASP A 69 2.98 27.42 -2.95
CA ASP A 69 2.98 26.00 -2.66
C ASP A 69 3.62 25.25 -3.83
N LEU A 70 4.50 24.30 -3.52
CA LEU A 70 5.17 23.47 -4.52
C LEU A 70 4.50 22.10 -4.58
N PRO A 71 4.26 21.53 -5.77
CA PRO A 71 3.69 20.19 -5.86
C PRO A 71 4.66 19.15 -5.30
N ILE A 72 4.12 18.19 -4.54
CA ILE A 72 4.88 17.01 -4.08
C ILE A 72 4.21 15.73 -4.53
N SER A 73 5.03 14.69 -4.75
CA SER A 73 4.55 13.35 -5.11
C SER A 73 4.81 12.37 -3.98
N VAL A 74 3.87 11.46 -3.73
CA VAL A 74 4.09 10.35 -2.81
C VAL A 74 4.92 9.28 -3.52
N VAL A 75 6.00 8.84 -2.88
CA VAL A 75 6.92 7.80 -3.40
C VAL A 75 6.52 6.43 -2.85
N GLY A 76 6.33 6.34 -1.54
CA GLY A 76 5.96 5.09 -0.87
C GLY A 76 5.21 5.35 0.43
N VAL A 77 4.32 4.42 0.81
CA VAL A 77 3.51 4.49 2.04
C VAL A 77 3.52 3.13 2.73
N ALA A 78 3.72 3.15 4.06
CA ALA A 78 3.58 2.01 4.94
C ALA A 78 2.55 2.35 6.03
N GLU A 79 1.27 2.15 5.72
CA GLU A 79 0.16 2.56 6.60
C GLU A 79 0.16 1.85 7.96
N GLY A 80 0.58 0.57 7.99
CA GLY A 80 0.63 -0.24 9.21
C GLY A 80 1.62 0.28 10.25
N VAL A 81 2.56 1.14 9.85
CA VAL A 81 3.50 1.84 10.74
C VAL A 81 3.38 3.36 10.68
N ASP A 82 2.36 3.85 9.97
CA ASP A 82 2.08 5.27 9.76
C ASP A 82 3.25 6.07 9.16
N LEU A 83 3.97 5.50 8.18
CA LEU A 83 5.10 6.14 7.49
C LEU A 83 4.81 6.41 6.02
N ALA A 84 5.29 7.54 5.51
CA ALA A 84 5.30 7.83 4.08
C ALA A 84 6.58 8.57 3.66
N CYS A 85 7.00 8.34 2.42
CA CYS A 85 8.04 9.09 1.73
C CYS A 85 7.40 9.89 0.59
N VAL A 86 7.76 11.17 0.51
CA VAL A 86 7.34 12.10 -0.55
C VAL A 86 8.56 12.71 -1.24
N LYS A 87 8.38 13.28 -2.43
CA LYS A 87 9.44 14.00 -3.15
C LYS A 87 8.97 15.34 -3.72
N ILE A 88 9.89 16.29 -3.80
CA ILE A 88 9.80 17.45 -4.71
C ILE A 88 10.63 17.17 -5.97
N SER A 89 10.14 17.65 -7.11
CA SER A 89 10.86 17.54 -8.39
C SER A 89 12.16 18.34 -8.39
N GLY A 90 13.05 18.04 -9.34
CA GLY A 90 14.32 18.77 -9.49
C GLY A 90 14.13 20.26 -9.80
N ASP A 91 13.08 20.60 -10.56
CA ASP A 91 12.75 21.99 -10.86
C ASP A 91 12.19 22.73 -9.63
N ALA A 92 11.32 22.07 -8.86
CA ALA A 92 10.84 22.61 -7.58
C ALA A 92 11.99 22.79 -6.58
N LYS A 93 12.95 21.86 -6.53
CA LYS A 93 14.16 21.96 -5.70
C LYS A 93 14.98 23.20 -6.07
N LYS A 94 15.32 23.37 -7.35
CA LYS A 94 16.08 24.56 -7.83
C LYS A 94 15.36 25.86 -7.53
N TYR A 95 14.04 25.89 -7.73
CA TYR A 95 13.23 27.06 -7.40
C TYR A 95 13.30 27.39 -5.90
N LEU A 96 13.12 26.38 -5.04
CA LEU A 96 13.21 26.51 -3.59
C LEU A 96 14.62 26.98 -3.14
N GLU A 97 15.69 26.42 -3.70
CA GLU A 97 17.08 26.86 -3.43
C GLU A 97 17.30 28.32 -3.81
N SER A 98 16.80 28.76 -4.98
CA SER A 98 16.91 30.16 -5.41
C SER A 98 16.25 31.12 -4.42
N LYS A 99 15.05 30.77 -3.93
CA LYS A 99 14.29 31.58 -2.97
C LYS A 99 14.87 31.52 -1.57
N LEU A 100 15.49 30.41 -1.20
CA LEU A 100 16.20 30.27 0.05
C LEU A 100 17.46 31.16 0.05
N LEU A 101 18.24 31.15 -1.04
CA LEU A 101 19.42 31.99 -1.20
C LEU A 101 19.06 33.48 -1.16
N GLU A 102 18.05 33.89 -1.94
CA GLU A 102 17.55 35.27 -2.01
C GLU A 102 17.17 35.82 -0.63
N LYS A 103 16.50 35.02 0.21
CA LYS A 103 15.93 35.48 1.48
C LYS A 103 16.81 35.25 2.70
N THR A 104 17.69 34.25 2.67
CA THR A 104 18.40 33.79 3.88
C THR A 104 19.91 33.66 3.68
N GLY A 105 20.41 33.76 2.43
CA GLY A 105 21.81 33.51 2.10
C GLY A 105 22.20 32.02 2.06
N ILE A 106 21.26 31.09 2.30
CA ILE A 106 21.52 29.65 2.28
C ILE A 106 21.37 29.13 0.84
N SER A 107 22.44 28.56 0.28
CA SER A 107 22.51 28.12 -1.11
C SER A 107 21.94 26.71 -1.38
N GLN A 108 21.80 25.88 -0.36
CA GLN A 108 21.32 24.50 -0.47
C GLN A 108 20.25 24.21 0.58
N ILE A 109 19.23 23.45 0.20
CA ILE A 109 18.18 23.02 1.13
C ILE A 109 18.81 22.12 2.19
N PRO A 110 18.73 22.48 3.49
CA PRO A 110 19.27 21.62 4.54
C PRO A 110 18.44 20.34 4.67
N THR A 111 19.10 19.24 5.02
CA THR A 111 18.48 17.97 5.35
C THR A 111 18.69 17.64 6.84
N ILE A 112 17.87 16.74 7.37
CA ILE A 112 18.03 16.21 8.73
C ILE A 112 18.45 14.74 8.61
N SER A 113 19.44 14.34 9.38
CA SER A 113 19.89 12.94 9.48
C SER A 113 19.18 12.22 10.60
N LEU A 114 18.99 10.92 10.42
CA LEU A 114 18.53 10.00 11.44
C LEU A 114 19.68 9.63 12.39
N VAL A 115 19.32 9.33 13.63
CA VAL A 115 20.20 8.65 14.59
C VAL A 115 19.39 7.58 15.30
N ASP A 116 20.04 6.49 15.73
CA ASP A 116 19.37 5.41 16.45
C ASP A 116 18.58 5.97 17.65
N SER A 117 17.28 5.68 17.69
CA SER A 117 16.36 6.10 18.74
C SER A 117 16.77 5.63 20.12
N ASP A 118 17.49 4.51 20.21
CA ASP A 118 18.01 4.00 21.49
C ASP A 118 19.05 4.96 22.11
N ALA A 119 19.71 5.80 21.29
CA ALA A 119 20.66 6.80 21.79
C ALA A 119 19.99 7.92 22.61
N ALA A 120 18.67 8.09 22.49
CA ALA A 120 17.92 9.08 23.26
C ALA A 120 17.60 8.59 24.69
N MET A 121 17.65 7.28 24.94
CA MET A 121 17.42 6.65 26.25
C MET A 121 18.51 5.60 26.55
N PRO A 122 19.77 6.00 26.78
CA PRO A 122 20.83 5.07 27.18
C PRO A 122 20.56 4.46 28.57
N ALA A 123 21.29 3.41 28.94
CA ALA A 123 21.11 2.73 30.24
C ALA A 123 21.25 3.66 31.47
N ASN A 124 22.01 4.75 31.36
CA ASN A 124 22.17 5.78 32.40
C ASN A 124 21.30 7.02 32.14
N TYR A 125 20.17 6.85 31.45
CA TYR A 125 19.24 7.92 31.11
C TYR A 125 18.82 8.73 32.34
N ASN A 126 18.92 10.05 32.25
CA ASN A 126 18.44 10.99 33.25
C ASN A 126 17.56 12.05 32.59
N PRO A 127 16.23 12.03 32.79
CA PRO A 127 15.32 13.00 32.19
C PRO A 127 15.52 14.43 32.72
N LEU A 128 16.27 14.62 33.81
CA LEU A 128 16.62 15.94 34.35
C LEU A 128 17.87 16.53 33.69
N ASP A 129 18.64 15.74 32.94
CA ASP A 129 19.82 16.23 32.24
C ASP A 129 19.42 16.93 30.94
N ALA A 130 19.85 18.18 30.78
CA ALA A 130 19.59 18.98 29.59
C ALA A 130 20.20 18.37 28.32
N SER A 131 21.23 17.51 28.43
CA SER A 131 21.79 16.78 27.29
C SER A 131 20.83 15.77 26.68
N HIS A 132 19.81 15.32 27.43
CA HIS A 132 18.75 14.40 26.98
C HIS A 132 17.52 15.10 26.41
N ALA A 133 17.59 16.41 26.21
CA ALA A 133 16.48 17.17 25.66
C ALA A 133 16.16 16.76 24.21
N VAL A 134 14.87 16.70 23.92
CA VAL A 134 14.34 16.51 22.57
C VAL A 134 13.51 17.69 22.14
N VAL A 135 13.38 17.89 20.82
CA VAL A 135 12.61 18.98 20.23
C VAL A 135 11.68 18.42 19.15
N ALA A 136 10.38 18.57 19.33
CA ALA A 136 9.40 18.28 18.28
C ALA A 136 9.22 19.51 17.39
N VAL A 137 9.39 19.36 16.08
CA VAL A 137 9.26 20.44 15.10
C VAL A 137 8.09 20.15 14.16
N GLY A 138 7.25 21.15 13.88
CA GLY A 138 6.17 21.01 12.91
C GLY A 138 5.34 22.27 12.66
N PHE A 139 4.23 22.12 11.96
CA PHE A 139 3.28 23.19 11.64
C PHE A 139 1.90 22.88 12.23
N PRO A 140 1.46 23.57 13.30
CA PRO A 140 0.15 23.31 13.90
C PRO A 140 -0.99 23.52 12.89
N LEU A 141 -2.08 22.79 13.08
CA LEU A 141 -3.27 22.87 12.23
C LEU A 141 -3.81 24.31 12.20
N GLY A 142 -4.06 24.83 11.00
CA GLY A 142 -4.52 26.21 10.81
C GLY A 142 -3.44 27.28 10.94
N SER A 143 -2.18 26.90 11.19
CA SER A 143 -1.04 27.81 11.22
C SER A 143 -0.14 27.61 10.00
N GLU A 144 0.30 28.71 9.39
CA GLU A 144 1.38 28.73 8.39
C GLU A 144 2.78 28.86 9.03
N PHE A 145 2.83 28.98 10.36
CA PHE A 145 4.06 29.17 11.14
C PHE A 145 4.53 27.85 11.71
N GLN A 146 5.84 27.61 11.58
CA GLN A 146 6.51 26.52 12.26
C GLN A 146 6.56 26.75 13.77
N THR A 147 6.40 25.66 14.50
CA THR A 147 6.62 25.57 15.94
C THR A 147 7.73 24.57 16.26
N ALA A 148 8.40 24.81 17.38
CA ALA A 148 9.36 23.89 17.97
C ALA A 148 9.08 23.81 19.47
N THR A 149 8.79 22.61 19.98
CA THR A 149 8.45 22.37 21.39
C THR A 149 9.53 21.49 22.00
N LYS A 150 10.08 21.91 23.14
CA LYS A 150 11.18 21.21 23.83
C LYS A 150 10.60 20.32 24.93
N GLY A 151 11.17 19.14 25.08
CA GLY A 151 10.84 18.19 26.14
C GLY A 151 11.97 17.19 26.36
N VAL A 152 11.62 16.02 26.89
CA VAL A 152 12.50 14.85 27.09
C VAL A 152 11.74 13.58 26.73
N VAL A 153 12.45 12.50 26.39
CA VAL A 153 11.82 11.19 26.18
C VAL A 153 11.43 10.59 27.53
N GLU A 154 10.14 10.40 27.78
CA GLU A 154 9.67 9.89 29.06
C GLU A 154 9.90 8.39 29.20
N ALA A 155 9.52 7.64 28.16
CA ALA A 155 9.58 6.19 28.14
C ALA A 155 9.39 5.65 26.72
N TRP A 156 9.71 4.38 26.56
CA TRP A 156 9.13 3.55 25.51
C TRP A 156 7.70 3.16 25.91
N LYS A 157 6.71 3.42 25.06
CA LYS A 157 5.31 3.05 25.32
C LYS A 157 4.73 2.20 24.20
N ARG A 158 4.00 1.15 24.58
CA ARG A 158 3.24 0.30 23.66
C ARG A 158 1.86 0.88 23.42
N VAL A 159 1.45 1.01 22.17
CA VAL A 159 0.14 1.48 21.75
C VAL A 159 -0.74 0.27 21.40
N PRO A 160 -1.83 0.02 22.16
CA PRO A 160 -2.77 -1.05 21.83
C PRO A 160 -3.36 -0.88 20.43
N GLY A 161 -3.59 -1.99 19.74
CA GLY A 161 -4.25 -1.98 18.43
C GLY A 161 -3.37 -1.60 17.23
N GLN A 162 -2.08 -1.26 17.42
CA GLN A 162 -1.13 -1.01 16.32
C GLN A 162 -0.42 -2.28 15.80
N GLY A 163 -0.95 -3.46 16.12
CA GLY A 163 -0.36 -4.73 15.75
C GLY A 163 1.05 -4.91 16.32
N GLU A 164 1.96 -5.44 15.49
CA GLU A 164 3.34 -5.76 15.89
C GLU A 164 4.24 -4.53 16.00
N ALA A 165 3.86 -3.40 15.40
CA ALA A 165 4.60 -2.14 15.46
C ALA A 165 4.10 -1.21 16.57
N SER A 166 3.87 -1.79 17.75
CA SER A 166 3.22 -1.08 18.86
C SER A 166 4.15 -0.19 19.68
N LEU A 167 5.48 -0.29 19.53
CA LEU A 167 6.44 0.40 20.39
C LEU A 167 6.77 1.81 19.88
N TYR A 168 6.60 2.84 20.72
CA TYR A 168 6.83 4.24 20.36
C TYR A 168 7.64 4.96 21.43
N LEU A 169 8.25 6.08 21.06
CA LEU A 169 8.87 7.01 22.00
C LEU A 169 7.79 7.94 22.57
N ALA A 170 7.57 7.93 23.88
CA ALA A 170 6.75 8.93 24.56
C ALA A 170 7.62 10.13 24.97
N THR A 171 7.09 11.35 24.87
CA THR A 171 7.83 12.59 25.14
C THR A 171 6.99 13.64 25.83
N THR A 172 7.64 14.52 26.61
CA THR A 172 7.00 15.73 27.16
C THR A 172 6.94 16.87 26.14
N ALA A 173 7.62 16.76 25.01
CA ALA A 173 7.54 17.77 23.95
C ALA A 173 6.12 17.79 23.36
N THR A 174 5.46 18.93 23.41
CA THR A 174 4.07 19.08 22.97
C THR A 174 3.92 18.75 21.48
N ILE A 175 3.05 17.79 21.16
CA ILE A 175 2.64 17.43 19.81
C ILE A 175 1.16 17.79 19.67
N GLN A 176 0.83 18.57 18.64
CA GLN A 176 -0.53 19.03 18.33
C GLN A 176 -0.91 18.62 16.91
N PRO A 177 -2.21 18.63 16.56
CA PRO A 177 -2.66 18.46 15.18
C PRO A 177 -1.85 19.34 14.23
N GLY A 178 -1.39 18.79 13.11
CA GLY A 178 -0.52 19.46 12.13
C GLY A 178 0.98 19.25 12.33
N ASN A 179 1.47 19.08 13.57
CA ASN A 179 2.89 18.75 13.83
C ASN A 179 3.22 17.27 13.56
N SER A 180 2.19 16.42 13.39
CA SER A 180 2.34 15.05 12.87
C SER A 180 3.11 15.04 11.55
N GLY A 181 4.03 14.09 11.44
CA GLY A 181 4.92 13.90 10.29
C GLY A 181 6.24 14.67 10.43
N GLY A 182 6.30 15.63 11.35
CA GLY A 182 7.53 16.36 11.68
C GLY A 182 8.53 15.54 12.48
N PRO A 183 9.80 15.93 12.50
CA PRO A 183 10.84 15.18 13.21
C PRO A 183 10.78 15.43 14.73
N LEU A 184 11.08 14.39 15.50
CA LEU A 184 11.51 14.50 16.90
C LEU A 184 13.04 14.50 16.93
N LEU A 185 13.62 15.62 17.37
CA LEU A 185 15.06 15.86 17.30
C LEU A 185 15.75 15.64 18.63
N PHE A 186 16.87 14.92 18.61
CA PHE A 186 17.84 14.80 19.69
C PHE A 186 19.20 15.23 19.14
N GLN A 187 19.84 16.23 19.75
CA GLN A 187 21.13 16.77 19.29
C GLN A 187 21.13 17.14 17.78
N ASN A 188 20.06 17.78 17.31
CA ASN A 188 19.81 18.17 15.91
C ASN A 188 19.69 17.01 14.91
N LYS A 189 19.60 15.76 15.36
CA LYS A 189 19.31 14.58 14.54
C LYS A 189 17.94 14.01 14.87
N ALA A 190 17.28 13.42 13.89
CA ALA A 190 15.96 12.82 14.08
C ALA A 190 16.08 11.45 14.78
N ILE A 191 15.45 11.32 15.94
CA ILE A 191 15.24 10.04 16.65
C ILE A 191 13.85 9.47 16.41
N GLY A 192 12.99 10.20 15.66
CA GLY A 192 11.69 9.72 15.28
C GLY A 192 10.85 10.73 14.49
N ILE A 193 9.63 10.31 14.15
CA ILE A 193 8.59 11.15 13.51
C ILE A 193 7.43 11.32 14.49
N ASN A 194 7.08 12.56 14.81
CA ASN A 194 5.93 12.90 15.66
C ASN A 194 4.65 12.29 15.06
N SER A 195 3.88 11.52 15.83
CA SER A 195 2.65 10.91 15.35
C SER A 195 1.55 10.96 16.41
N MET A 196 0.43 11.61 16.06
CA MET A 196 -0.77 11.61 16.89
C MET A 196 -1.58 10.32 16.78
N LYS A 197 -1.44 9.54 15.70
CA LYS A 197 -2.18 8.28 15.51
C LYS A 197 -1.84 7.23 16.59
N ALA A 198 -0.63 7.34 17.16
CA ALA A 198 -0.18 6.55 18.31
C ALA A 198 -1.01 6.76 19.59
N THR A 199 -1.88 7.78 19.64
CA THR A 199 -2.68 8.11 20.84
C THR A 199 -4.12 7.58 20.80
N GLY A 200 -4.52 6.95 19.68
CA GLY A 200 -5.90 6.66 19.28
C GLY A 200 -6.90 6.57 20.42
N ALA A 201 -7.78 7.58 20.55
CA ALA A 201 -8.94 7.63 21.45
C ALA A 201 -8.75 7.12 22.90
N THR A 202 -7.51 7.03 23.39
CA THR A 202 -7.23 6.73 24.79
C THR A 202 -6.98 8.05 25.50
N THR A 203 -7.64 8.19 26.64
CA THR A 203 -7.77 9.37 27.50
C THR A 203 -6.46 9.95 28.05
N ASP A 204 -5.29 9.49 27.58
CA ASP A 204 -3.98 9.78 28.19
C ASP A 204 -3.25 11.01 27.61
N ASN A 205 -3.72 11.63 26.51
CA ASN A 205 -3.10 12.84 25.92
C ASN A 205 -1.56 12.78 25.77
N LEU A 206 -1.02 11.65 25.31
CA LEU A 206 0.43 11.45 25.25
C LEU A 206 1.02 11.98 23.96
N ASN A 207 2.21 12.59 24.02
CA ASN A 207 2.95 12.95 22.82
C ASN A 207 3.87 11.79 22.45
N MET A 208 3.74 11.27 21.23
CA MET A 208 4.45 10.07 20.80
C MET A 208 5.14 10.26 19.45
N ALA A 209 6.25 9.55 19.26
CA ALA A 209 6.98 9.53 18.00
C ALA A 209 7.31 8.10 17.55
N ILE A 210 7.21 7.88 16.24
CA ILE A 210 7.66 6.65 15.58
C ILE A 210 9.19 6.61 15.67
N PRO A 211 9.81 5.59 16.27
CA PRO A 211 11.26 5.56 16.48
C PRO A 211 12.02 5.48 15.16
N SER A 212 13.15 6.19 15.08
CA SER A 212 14.04 6.21 13.90
C SER A 212 14.56 4.84 13.49
N ARG A 213 14.71 3.89 14.42
CA ARG A 213 15.07 2.51 14.09
C ARG A 213 14.04 1.86 13.15
N ARG A 214 12.75 2.05 13.45
CA ARG A 214 11.65 1.61 12.58
C ARG A 214 11.72 2.33 11.24
N ILE A 215 11.89 3.65 11.25
CA ILE A 215 11.99 4.46 10.02
C ILE A 215 13.10 3.92 9.12
N ALA A 216 14.30 3.74 9.66
CA ALA A 216 15.46 3.22 8.94
C ALA A 216 15.21 1.84 8.34
N SER A 217 14.50 0.96 9.05
CA SER A 217 14.14 -0.38 8.56
C SER A 217 13.20 -0.32 7.34
N TYR A 218 12.24 0.61 7.29
CA TYR A 218 11.28 0.72 6.19
C TYR A 218 11.79 1.59 5.03
N LEU A 219 12.77 2.46 5.29
CA LEU A 219 13.23 3.49 4.35
C LEU A 219 13.67 2.93 2.99
N PRO A 220 14.44 1.82 2.90
CA PRO A 220 14.81 1.23 1.61
C PRO A 220 13.61 0.76 0.79
N HIS A 221 12.48 0.43 1.41
CA HIS A 221 11.26 0.02 0.71
C HIS A 221 10.36 1.22 0.38
N LEU A 222 10.38 2.28 1.21
CA LEU A 222 9.64 3.53 0.99
C LEU A 222 10.22 4.36 -0.15
N VAL A 223 11.55 4.40 -0.27
CA VAL A 223 12.23 5.07 -1.40
C VAL A 223 12.28 4.08 -2.56
N SER A 224 11.15 3.90 -3.24
CA SER A 224 11.04 3.12 -4.47
C SER A 224 10.41 3.96 -5.57
N GLU A 225 11.21 4.31 -6.57
CA GLU A 225 10.72 5.02 -7.76
C GLU A 225 10.45 4.08 -8.93
N GLU A 226 10.41 2.76 -8.74
CA GLU A 226 10.21 1.81 -9.86
C GLU A 226 8.97 2.15 -10.70
N GLN A 227 7.87 2.55 -10.06
CA GLN A 227 6.66 3.02 -10.75
C GLN A 227 6.86 4.38 -11.45
N HIS A 228 7.66 5.28 -10.89
CA HIS A 228 7.99 6.57 -11.51
C HIS A 228 8.97 6.43 -12.68
N GLN A 229 10.00 5.59 -12.56
CA GLN A 229 10.92 5.23 -13.64
C GLN A 229 10.17 4.57 -14.79
N LEU A 230 9.22 3.69 -14.47
CA LEU A 230 8.32 3.10 -15.47
C LEU A 230 7.52 4.20 -16.19
N SER A 231 7.01 5.18 -15.45
CA SER A 231 6.32 6.35 -16.01
C SER A 231 7.22 7.20 -16.92
N GLN A 232 8.47 7.46 -16.49
CA GLN A 232 9.44 8.23 -17.28
C GLN A 232 9.89 7.46 -18.53
N ALA A 233 10.12 6.15 -18.43
CA ALA A 233 10.43 5.29 -19.57
C ALA A 233 9.29 5.31 -20.60
N LEU A 234 8.04 5.40 -20.16
CA LEU A 234 6.88 5.55 -21.03
C LEU A 234 6.83 6.91 -21.73
N VAL A 235 7.14 8.00 -21.02
CA VAL A 235 7.25 9.35 -21.62
C VAL A 235 8.40 9.41 -22.63
N GLN A 236 9.57 8.86 -22.29
CA GLN A 236 10.71 8.78 -23.22
C GLN A 236 10.39 7.94 -24.45
N LEU A 237 9.70 6.82 -24.27
CA LEU A 237 9.21 5.99 -25.36
C LEU A 237 8.23 6.77 -26.25
N ALA A 238 7.26 7.50 -25.68
CA ALA A 238 6.33 8.33 -26.43
C ALA A 238 7.04 9.41 -27.26
N ASN A 239 8.03 10.08 -26.65
CA ASN A 239 8.88 11.08 -27.31
C ASN A 239 9.71 10.48 -28.46
N HIS A 240 10.35 9.33 -28.24
CA HIS A 240 11.11 8.60 -29.26
C HIS A 240 10.25 8.23 -30.47
N LEU A 241 9.00 7.85 -30.23
CA LEU A 241 8.02 7.54 -31.27
C LEU A 241 7.48 8.80 -31.98
N GLY A 242 7.85 9.99 -31.52
CA GLY A 242 7.51 11.28 -32.12
C GLY A 242 6.02 11.58 -32.10
N ALA A 243 5.35 11.33 -30.97
CA ALA A 243 3.90 11.47 -30.85
C ALA A 243 3.49 12.09 -29.51
N GLN A 244 3.10 13.38 -29.53
CA GLN A 244 2.39 14.02 -28.43
C GLN A 244 1.00 13.36 -28.25
N GLY A 245 0.65 13.00 -27.02
CA GLY A 245 -0.62 12.34 -26.68
C GLY A 245 -0.57 10.82 -26.71
N LEU A 246 0.59 10.22 -27.04
CA LEU A 246 0.83 8.79 -26.79
C LEU A 246 1.27 8.53 -25.35
N GLU A 247 1.77 9.53 -24.61
CA GLU A 247 2.18 9.38 -23.21
C GLU A 247 1.03 8.86 -22.36
N ALA A 248 -0.14 9.50 -22.46
CA ALA A 248 -1.32 9.13 -21.68
C ALA A 248 -1.76 7.68 -21.94
N LYS A 249 -1.68 7.24 -23.20
CA LYS A 249 -2.04 5.87 -23.63
C LYS A 249 -1.04 4.82 -23.18
N LEU A 250 0.24 5.20 -23.13
CA LEU A 250 1.34 4.35 -22.69
C LEU A 250 1.33 4.20 -21.17
N ILE A 251 1.15 5.29 -20.43
CA ILE A 251 0.90 5.32 -18.98
C ILE A 251 -0.29 4.43 -18.66
N GLU A 252 -1.42 4.66 -19.33
CA GLU A 252 -2.63 3.84 -19.22
C GLU A 252 -2.36 2.35 -19.52
N ALA A 253 -1.52 2.05 -20.52
CA ALA A 253 -1.22 0.69 -20.91
C ALA A 253 -0.46 -0.09 -19.82
N VAL A 254 0.44 0.58 -19.13
CA VAL A 254 1.26 -0.03 -18.09
C VAL A 254 0.59 -0.04 -16.73
N GLU A 255 -0.24 0.97 -16.43
CA GLU A 255 -1.13 0.96 -15.27
C GLU A 255 -2.07 -0.25 -15.29
N LYS A 256 -2.57 -0.61 -16.49
CA LYS A 256 -3.54 -1.69 -16.69
C LYS A 256 -2.93 -3.09 -16.64
N GLN A 257 -1.67 -3.24 -17.03
CA GLN A 257 -1.04 -4.55 -17.19
C GLN A 257 0.47 -4.44 -17.12
N HIS A 258 1.13 -5.34 -16.37
CA HIS A 258 2.59 -5.38 -16.25
C HIS A 258 3.25 -5.47 -17.64
N ALA A 259 3.74 -4.32 -18.13
CA ALA A 259 4.48 -4.20 -19.36
C ALA A 259 5.93 -3.89 -19.02
N VAL A 260 6.87 -4.46 -19.78
CA VAL A 260 8.30 -4.26 -19.54
C VAL A 260 8.80 -3.17 -20.49
N VAL A 261 9.13 -2.00 -19.96
CA VAL A 261 9.48 -0.83 -20.77
C VAL A 261 10.93 -0.44 -20.53
N GLY A 262 11.72 -0.44 -21.60
CA GLY A 262 13.12 -0.05 -21.62
C GLY A 262 13.35 1.21 -22.44
N ARG A 263 14.60 1.46 -22.86
CA ARG A 263 14.92 2.59 -23.75
C ARG A 263 14.21 2.41 -25.10
N GLY A 264 13.55 3.47 -25.57
CA GLY A 264 12.76 3.43 -26.81
C GLY A 264 13.56 2.96 -28.04
N ALA A 265 14.82 3.39 -28.16
CA ALA A 265 15.72 2.96 -29.24
C ALA A 265 16.05 1.45 -29.18
N ASP A 266 16.31 0.91 -27.98
CA ASP A 266 16.62 -0.51 -27.80
C ASP A 266 15.41 -1.39 -28.12
N MET A 267 14.21 -0.94 -27.70
CA MET A 267 12.95 -1.61 -27.99
C MET A 267 12.61 -1.58 -29.48
N GLU A 268 12.81 -0.44 -30.14
CA GLU A 268 12.59 -0.31 -31.58
C GLU A 268 13.54 -1.22 -32.36
N LEU A 269 14.82 -1.26 -31.99
CA LEU A 269 15.82 -2.11 -32.62
C LEU A 269 15.46 -3.60 -32.46
N ALA A 270 15.12 -4.04 -31.25
CA ALA A 270 14.74 -5.42 -30.98
C ALA A 270 13.42 -5.82 -31.67
N TYR A 271 12.42 -4.94 -31.66
CA TYR A 271 11.15 -5.17 -32.36
C TYR A 271 11.36 -5.26 -33.88
N ASN A 272 12.12 -4.34 -34.47
CA ASN A 272 12.39 -4.35 -35.91
C ASN A 272 13.21 -5.58 -36.31
N ALA A 273 14.21 -5.98 -35.50
CA ALA A 273 14.96 -7.22 -35.71
C ALA A 273 14.05 -8.46 -35.64
N ALA A 274 13.06 -8.48 -34.74
CA ALA A 274 12.08 -9.57 -34.66
C ALA A 274 11.18 -9.64 -35.91
N MET A 275 10.87 -8.49 -36.52
CA MET A 275 10.06 -8.39 -37.73
C MET A 275 10.84 -8.66 -39.03
N GLN A 276 12.17 -8.64 -38.99
CA GLN A 276 13.09 -8.90 -40.12
C GLN A 276 13.54 -10.37 -40.22
N CYS A 277 12.94 -11.30 -39.46
CA CYS A 277 13.42 -12.69 -39.40
C CYS A 277 13.07 -13.49 -40.68
N ASP A 278 14.10 -13.72 -41.51
CA ASP A 278 14.09 -14.41 -42.80
C ASP A 278 13.93 -15.95 -42.76
N ASN A 279 13.36 -16.54 -41.70
CA ASN A 279 13.25 -18.00 -41.67
C ASN A 279 12.06 -18.50 -42.51
N HIS A 280 12.36 -18.68 -43.80
CA HIS A 280 11.58 -19.22 -44.90
C HIS A 280 10.67 -20.40 -44.54
N ASN A 281 9.37 -20.14 -44.32
CA ASN A 281 8.27 -21.00 -44.78
C ASN A 281 6.88 -20.32 -44.76
N CYS A 282 6.83 -18.99 -44.81
CA CYS A 282 5.58 -18.25 -44.93
C CYS A 282 5.24 -18.07 -46.42
N SER A 283 4.64 -19.09 -47.01
CA SER A 283 4.12 -19.05 -48.37
C SER A 283 2.93 -18.08 -48.47
N GLY A 284 3.19 -16.85 -48.89
CA GLY A 284 2.16 -15.90 -49.33
C GLY A 284 2.56 -14.42 -49.33
N GLY A 285 3.19 -13.95 -50.41
CA GLY A 285 3.29 -12.54 -50.82
C GLY A 285 4.19 -11.62 -49.99
N ASP A 286 4.64 -10.51 -50.59
CA ASP A 286 5.38 -9.42 -49.95
C ASP A 286 4.55 -8.82 -48.79
N ILE A 287 4.72 -9.34 -47.58
CA ILE A 287 4.10 -8.78 -46.37
C ILE A 287 5.09 -7.80 -45.76
N GLU A 288 4.87 -6.49 -45.99
CA GLU A 288 5.56 -5.45 -45.22
C GLU A 288 5.15 -5.55 -43.74
N HIS A 289 6.10 -5.93 -42.88
CA HIS A 289 5.86 -5.93 -41.44
C HIS A 289 5.92 -4.50 -40.88
N PRO A 290 5.00 -4.12 -39.98
CA PRO A 290 5.00 -2.77 -39.42
C PRO A 290 6.26 -2.56 -38.58
N THR A 291 6.90 -1.40 -38.69
CA THR A 291 7.92 -0.96 -37.72
C THR A 291 7.31 -0.74 -36.35
N PHE A 292 8.13 -0.69 -35.29
CA PHE A 292 7.63 -0.43 -33.94
C PHE A 292 6.81 0.88 -33.87
N LYS A 293 7.28 1.92 -34.56
CA LYS A 293 6.57 3.20 -34.69
C LYS A 293 5.21 3.08 -35.38
N SER A 294 5.13 2.32 -36.47
CA SER A 294 3.87 2.08 -37.20
C SER A 294 2.89 1.26 -36.36
N PHE A 295 3.38 0.26 -35.62
CA PHE A 295 2.59 -0.49 -34.65
C PHE A 295 1.97 0.44 -33.58
N MET A 296 2.80 1.26 -32.94
CA MET A 296 2.34 2.17 -31.89
C MET A 296 1.27 3.15 -32.41
N ARG A 297 1.45 3.71 -33.60
CA ARG A 297 0.44 4.61 -34.22
C ARG A 297 -0.86 3.88 -34.55
N ALA A 298 -0.78 2.66 -35.07
CA ALA A 298 -1.94 1.88 -35.49
C ALA A 298 -2.79 1.37 -34.33
N TYR A 299 -2.19 1.12 -33.15
CA TYR A 299 -2.87 0.44 -32.05
C TYR A 299 -3.02 1.25 -30.77
N ALA A 300 -2.19 2.27 -30.50
CA ALA A 300 -2.23 2.98 -29.22
C ALA A 300 -3.56 3.68 -28.94
N HIS A 301 -4.31 4.05 -29.98
CA HIS A 301 -5.63 4.66 -29.85
C HIS A 301 -6.79 3.64 -29.75
N LYS A 302 -6.52 2.35 -29.97
CA LYS A 302 -7.56 1.33 -29.96
C LYS A 302 -7.88 0.92 -28.52
N PRO A 303 -9.17 0.75 -28.19
CA PRO A 303 -9.58 0.19 -26.90
C PRO A 303 -8.90 -1.15 -26.65
N GLY A 304 -8.34 -1.32 -25.46
CA GLY A 304 -7.66 -2.55 -25.06
C GLY A 304 -6.20 -2.65 -25.50
N PHE A 305 -5.60 -1.54 -25.95
CA PHE A 305 -4.19 -1.44 -26.31
C PHE A 305 -3.24 -1.95 -25.21
N HIS A 306 -3.57 -1.75 -23.94
CA HIS A 306 -2.75 -2.19 -22.80
C HIS A 306 -2.35 -3.68 -22.85
N SER A 307 -3.29 -4.57 -23.19
CA SER A 307 -3.05 -6.01 -23.28
C SER A 307 -2.11 -6.37 -24.43
N LEU A 308 -2.32 -5.72 -25.57
CA LEU A 308 -1.47 -5.89 -26.73
C LEU A 308 -0.06 -5.35 -26.44
N PHE A 309 0.04 -4.17 -25.85
CA PHE A 309 1.31 -3.52 -25.52
C PHE A 309 2.12 -4.32 -24.50
N SER A 310 1.51 -4.77 -23.40
CA SER A 310 2.18 -5.63 -22.40
C SER A 310 2.73 -6.92 -23.03
N LYS A 311 1.94 -7.63 -23.86
CA LYS A 311 2.38 -8.85 -24.53
C LYS A 311 3.54 -8.60 -25.49
N VAL A 312 3.44 -7.55 -26.31
CA VAL A 312 4.50 -7.20 -27.28
C VAL A 312 5.80 -6.85 -26.55
N THR A 313 5.73 -5.98 -25.55
CA THR A 313 6.92 -5.54 -24.80
C THR A 313 7.60 -6.67 -24.02
N HIS A 314 6.83 -7.62 -23.48
CA HIS A 314 7.36 -8.83 -22.85
C HIS A 314 8.10 -9.75 -23.84
N LEU A 315 7.56 -9.93 -25.05
CA LEU A 315 8.18 -10.78 -26.08
C LEU A 315 9.47 -10.16 -26.66
N ILE A 316 9.54 -8.83 -26.73
CA ILE A 316 10.77 -8.10 -27.07
C ILE A 316 11.85 -8.42 -26.02
N HIS A 317 11.54 -8.26 -24.73
CA HIS A 317 12.52 -8.42 -23.65
C HIS A 317 12.95 -9.88 -23.42
N THR A 318 12.05 -10.84 -23.64
CA THR A 318 12.38 -12.28 -23.52
C THR A 318 13.09 -12.84 -24.76
N GLY A 319 13.30 -12.02 -25.80
CA GLY A 319 13.91 -12.45 -27.06
C GLY A 319 13.05 -13.45 -27.85
N ASN A 320 11.76 -13.62 -27.52
CA ASN A 320 10.87 -14.58 -28.17
C ASN A 320 10.27 -13.99 -29.47
N HIS A 321 11.16 -13.71 -30.43
CA HIS A 321 10.85 -13.02 -31.68
C HIS A 321 9.90 -13.84 -32.58
N LYS A 322 9.99 -15.18 -32.53
CA LYS A 322 9.10 -16.07 -33.30
C LYS A 322 7.63 -15.89 -32.93
N LYS A 323 7.32 -15.76 -31.64
CA LYS A 323 5.95 -15.57 -31.17
C LYS A 323 5.45 -14.16 -31.50
N LEU A 324 6.31 -13.15 -31.36
CA LEU A 324 6.00 -11.77 -31.73
C LEU A 324 5.70 -11.63 -33.24
N HIS A 325 6.49 -12.29 -34.10
CA HIS A 325 6.27 -12.33 -35.54
C HIS A 325 4.93 -13.00 -35.90
N LYS A 326 4.58 -14.13 -35.26
CA LYS A 326 3.28 -14.80 -35.45
C LYS A 326 2.08 -13.91 -35.09
N MET A 327 2.21 -13.04 -34.09
CA MET A 327 1.15 -12.08 -33.74
C MET A 327 0.90 -11.04 -34.87
N ALA A 328 1.93 -10.77 -35.69
CA ALA A 328 1.85 -9.82 -36.79
C ALA A 328 1.37 -10.44 -38.12
N CYS A 329 1.52 -11.75 -38.33
CA CYS A 329 1.15 -12.44 -39.58
C CYS A 329 -0.37 -12.54 -39.80
N ARG A 330 -0.82 -12.23 -41.02
CA ARG A 330 -2.24 -12.09 -41.45
C ARG A 330 -2.89 -13.34 -42.04
N THR A 331 -2.27 -14.52 -41.99
CA THR A 331 -2.88 -15.72 -42.58
C THR A 331 -4.02 -16.25 -41.69
N GLY A 332 -5.20 -15.66 -41.81
CA GLY A 332 -6.48 -16.20 -41.32
C GLY A 332 -7.00 -15.72 -39.95
N SER A 333 -6.28 -14.89 -39.20
CA SER A 333 -6.76 -14.30 -37.94
C SER A 333 -6.57 -12.77 -37.89
N LYS A 334 -7.24 -12.08 -36.96
CA LYS A 334 -7.31 -10.61 -36.85
C LYS A 334 -5.96 -9.91 -36.52
N GLY A 335 -4.82 -10.59 -36.66
CA GLY A 335 -3.47 -10.06 -36.37
C GLY A 335 -3.34 -9.54 -34.94
N PHE A 336 -2.64 -8.42 -34.74
CA PHE A 336 -2.52 -7.78 -33.42
C PHE A 336 -3.86 -7.40 -32.78
N GLU A 337 -4.94 -7.25 -33.56
CA GLU A 337 -6.26 -6.91 -33.01
C GLU A 337 -6.84 -8.01 -32.11
N GLU A 338 -6.44 -9.26 -32.31
CA GLU A 338 -6.85 -10.39 -31.47
C GLU A 338 -6.34 -10.29 -30.03
N TYR A 339 -5.27 -9.51 -29.82
CA TYR A 339 -4.60 -9.37 -28.53
C TYR A 339 -4.99 -8.10 -27.77
N LEU A 340 -5.87 -7.27 -28.36
CA LEU A 340 -6.50 -6.15 -27.67
C LEU A 340 -7.42 -6.68 -26.56
N CYS A 341 -7.51 -5.95 -25.45
CA CYS A 341 -8.39 -6.32 -24.34
C CYS A 341 -9.86 -6.27 -24.78
N GLN A 342 -10.50 -7.43 -24.81
CA GLN A 342 -11.89 -7.59 -25.23
C GLN A 342 -12.87 -6.82 -24.33
N LYS A 343 -12.55 -6.65 -23.03
CA LYS A 343 -13.35 -5.87 -22.07
C LYS A 343 -13.42 -4.39 -22.47
N CYS A 344 -12.30 -3.81 -22.88
CA CYS A 344 -12.27 -2.43 -23.36
C CYS A 344 -12.99 -2.27 -24.71
N SER A 345 -12.89 -3.27 -25.60
CA SER A 345 -13.61 -3.24 -26.88
C SER A 345 -15.12 -3.36 -26.71
N ALA A 346 -15.59 -4.21 -25.79
CA ALA A 346 -17.01 -4.37 -25.45
C ALA A 346 -17.60 -3.09 -24.85
N ALA A 347 -16.88 -2.44 -23.92
CA ALA A 347 -17.31 -1.18 -23.32
C ALA A 347 -17.49 -0.03 -24.33
N VAL A 348 -16.79 -0.07 -25.47
CA VAL A 348 -16.95 0.91 -26.55
C VAL A 348 -18.15 0.59 -27.44
N ALA A 349 -18.45 -0.70 -27.65
CA ALA A 349 -19.58 -1.15 -28.45
C ALA A 349 -20.93 -0.88 -27.77
N GLU A 350 -20.99 -0.87 -26.44
CA GLU A 350 -22.20 -0.53 -25.66
C GLU A 350 -22.51 0.98 -25.60
N CYS A 351 -21.61 1.82 -26.13
CA CYS A 351 -21.81 3.26 -26.17
C CYS A 351 -22.59 3.64 -27.46
N ASP A 352 -23.92 3.53 -27.42
CA ASP A 352 -24.89 3.79 -28.51
C ASP A 352 -24.75 5.18 -29.17
N GLY A 353 -23.74 5.38 -30.04
CA GLY A 353 -23.69 6.34 -31.16
C GLY A 353 -23.93 7.83 -30.90
N ARG A 354 -24.35 8.27 -29.71
CA ARG A 354 -24.73 9.65 -29.35
C ARG A 354 -23.56 10.46 -28.79
N CYS A 355 -22.35 9.90 -28.79
CA CYS A 355 -21.12 10.52 -28.30
C CYS A 355 -20.49 11.54 -29.26
N GLY A 356 -21.27 12.11 -30.18
CA GLY A 356 -20.86 13.23 -31.03
C GLY A 356 -20.94 14.61 -30.36
N ASN A 357 -21.44 14.70 -29.13
CA ASN A 357 -21.53 15.96 -28.39
C ASN A 357 -20.26 16.21 -27.55
N PRO A 358 -19.50 17.30 -27.76
CA PRO A 358 -18.26 17.58 -27.03
C PRO A 358 -18.44 17.71 -25.51
N ASP A 359 -19.66 17.99 -25.04
CA ASP A 359 -19.97 18.31 -23.63
C ASP A 359 -20.51 17.14 -22.79
N TYR A 360 -20.51 15.90 -23.29
CA TYR A 360 -21.08 14.77 -22.55
C TYR A 360 -20.04 13.94 -21.78
N ASN A 361 -20.30 13.73 -20.49
CA ASN A 361 -19.61 12.89 -19.50
C ASN A 361 -19.32 11.42 -19.93
N SER A 362 -19.65 11.00 -21.15
CA SER A 362 -19.48 9.64 -21.67
C SER A 362 -18.02 9.29 -21.98
N LYS A 363 -17.19 10.27 -22.38
CA LYS A 363 -15.75 10.03 -22.55
C LYS A 363 -15.10 9.62 -21.22
N ARG A 364 -15.50 10.20 -20.07
CA ARG A 364 -14.98 9.82 -18.74
C ARG A 364 -15.32 8.37 -18.35
N ARG A 365 -16.46 7.82 -18.80
CA ARG A 365 -16.86 6.42 -18.52
C ARG A 365 -16.04 5.40 -19.30
N LEU A 366 -15.65 5.71 -20.54
CA LEU A 366 -14.79 4.85 -21.38
C LEU A 366 -13.39 4.62 -20.77
N TYR A 367 -12.90 5.55 -19.95
CA TYR A 367 -11.61 5.45 -19.26
C TYR A 367 -11.70 4.81 -17.87
N GLN A 368 -12.90 4.50 -17.35
CA GLN A 368 -13.08 3.99 -15.99
C GLN A 368 -13.06 2.45 -15.88
N THR A 369 -13.24 1.73 -16.99
CA THR A 369 -13.39 0.27 -16.97
C THR A 369 -12.09 -0.51 -16.76
N CYS A 370 -10.92 0.13 -16.90
CA CYS A 370 -9.64 -0.53 -16.59
C CYS A 370 -8.55 0.41 -15.99
N VAL A 371 -8.72 1.72 -15.83
CA VAL A 371 -7.60 2.62 -15.43
C VAL A 371 -7.56 2.83 -13.90
N SER A 372 -6.37 2.73 -13.31
CA SER A 372 -6.05 3.29 -11.99
C SER A 372 -4.80 4.19 -12.12
N GLY A 373 -4.96 5.49 -11.83
CA GLY A 373 -3.87 6.47 -11.94
C GLY A 373 -2.67 6.15 -11.03
N ILE A 374 -1.45 6.49 -11.49
CA ILE A 374 -0.19 6.13 -10.82
C ILE A 374 -0.15 6.56 -9.33
N PRO A 375 0.00 5.59 -8.43
CA PRO A 375 0.17 5.71 -6.98
C PRO A 375 1.60 5.58 -6.50
N ALA A 376 1.79 5.90 -5.22
CA ALA A 376 2.92 5.41 -4.43
C ALA A 376 2.88 3.89 -4.18
N ALA A 377 4.07 3.30 -3.99
CA ALA A 377 4.21 1.92 -3.54
C ALA A 377 3.58 1.74 -2.15
N VAL A 378 2.71 0.75 -1.97
CA VAL A 378 2.14 0.38 -0.66
C VAL A 378 2.99 -0.74 -0.06
N ILE A 379 3.45 -0.54 1.16
CA ILE A 379 4.31 -1.49 1.88
C ILE A 379 3.47 -2.15 2.97
N HIS A 380 3.21 -3.45 2.77
CA HIS A 380 2.60 -4.29 3.79
C HIS A 380 3.65 -4.66 4.84
N SER A 381 3.43 -4.18 6.06
CA SER A 381 4.32 -4.47 7.18
C SER A 381 4.45 -5.99 7.37
N PRO A 382 5.66 -6.49 7.71
CA PRO A 382 5.82 -7.88 8.09
C PRO A 382 4.84 -8.24 9.21
N SER A 383 4.36 -9.48 9.19
CA SER A 383 3.63 -10.05 10.32
C SER A 383 4.34 -11.29 10.84
N LEU A 384 4.27 -11.50 12.15
CA LEU A 384 4.64 -12.71 12.86
C LEU A 384 3.99 -13.93 12.22
N GLY A 385 2.73 -13.85 11.81
CA GLY A 385 2.01 -15.00 11.23
C GLY A 385 1.44 -15.98 12.27
N PHE A 386 1.46 -15.64 13.56
CA PHE A 386 0.88 -16.46 14.64
C PHE A 386 0.55 -15.64 15.89
N GLU A 387 -0.35 -16.16 16.71
CA GLU A 387 -0.67 -15.65 18.04
C GLU A 387 0.01 -16.51 19.10
N TYR A 388 0.30 -15.90 20.24
CA TYR A 388 0.98 -16.57 21.34
C TYR A 388 0.49 -16.13 22.71
N ARG A 389 0.79 -16.96 23.72
CA ARG A 389 0.55 -16.70 25.14
C ARG A 389 1.83 -16.90 25.94
N PRO A 390 2.06 -16.14 27.02
CA PRO A 390 3.15 -16.41 27.95
C PRO A 390 3.09 -17.84 28.49
N THR A 391 4.24 -18.37 28.88
CA THR A 391 4.34 -19.71 29.47
C THR A 391 4.15 -19.65 30.98
N SER A 392 3.85 -20.80 31.57
CA SER A 392 3.92 -21.06 33.01
C SER A 392 4.56 -22.42 33.22
N GLN A 393 5.03 -22.71 34.44
CA GLN A 393 5.57 -24.03 34.74
C GLN A 393 4.56 -25.16 34.44
N LEU A 394 3.26 -24.90 34.63
CA LEU A 394 2.19 -25.84 34.29
C LEU A 394 2.09 -26.08 32.78
N SER A 395 2.10 -25.02 31.97
CA SER A 395 2.03 -25.19 30.51
C SER A 395 3.30 -25.85 29.96
N LEU A 396 4.48 -25.49 30.46
CA LEU A 396 5.74 -26.11 30.04
C LEU A 396 5.77 -27.61 30.38
N THR A 397 5.32 -27.98 31.57
CA THR A 397 5.19 -29.39 31.99
C THR A 397 4.20 -30.13 31.10
N ALA A 398 3.03 -29.55 30.83
CA ALA A 398 2.02 -30.15 29.96
C ALA A 398 2.49 -30.34 28.51
N LEU A 399 3.37 -29.44 28.03
CA LEU A 399 3.96 -29.50 26.69
C LEU A 399 5.24 -30.33 26.60
N GLY A 400 5.67 -30.97 27.71
CA GLY A 400 6.81 -31.88 27.74
C GLY A 400 8.17 -31.18 27.75
N VAL A 401 8.21 -29.91 28.16
CA VAL A 401 9.44 -29.09 28.24
C VAL A 401 9.62 -28.41 29.60
N PRO A 402 9.53 -29.14 30.72
CA PRO A 402 9.58 -28.56 32.07
C PRO A 402 10.95 -27.94 32.43
N HIS A 403 11.98 -28.19 31.61
CA HIS A 403 13.34 -27.71 31.80
C HIS A 403 13.56 -26.29 31.26
N LEU A 404 12.62 -25.74 30.49
CA LEU A 404 12.71 -24.37 30.00
C LEU A 404 12.39 -23.39 31.13
N GLU A 405 13.13 -22.29 31.17
CA GLU A 405 12.91 -21.21 32.15
C GLU A 405 11.77 -20.26 31.74
N GLY A 406 11.34 -20.30 30.48
CA GLY A 406 10.37 -19.38 29.92
C GLY A 406 10.12 -19.57 28.43
N GLY A 407 9.36 -18.65 27.84
CA GLY A 407 8.95 -18.68 26.45
C GLY A 407 7.51 -18.24 26.23
N VAL A 408 7.08 -18.37 24.98
CA VAL A 408 5.69 -18.18 24.57
C VAL A 408 5.16 -19.44 23.90
N VAL A 409 3.92 -19.81 24.20
CA VAL A 409 3.19 -20.90 23.55
C VAL A 409 2.42 -20.35 22.37
N VAL A 410 2.62 -20.92 21.19
CA VAL A 410 1.85 -20.61 19.98
C VAL A 410 0.39 -21.04 20.19
N SER A 411 -0.54 -20.07 20.28
CA SER A 411 -1.97 -20.33 20.50
C SER A 411 -2.74 -20.53 19.21
N ASN A 412 -2.32 -19.86 18.14
CA ASN A 412 -2.92 -19.96 16.81
C ASN A 412 -1.87 -19.66 15.74
N VAL A 413 -1.94 -20.32 14.59
CA VAL A 413 -1.05 -20.05 13.45
C VAL A 413 -1.91 -19.53 12.31
N LEU A 414 -1.54 -18.37 11.78
CA LEU A 414 -2.28 -17.77 10.66
C LEU A 414 -1.99 -18.57 9.38
N PRO A 415 -2.96 -18.70 8.47
CA PRO A 415 -2.79 -19.47 7.24
C PRO A 415 -1.85 -18.80 6.23
N TRP A 416 -1.44 -17.57 6.51
CA TRP A 416 -0.52 -16.74 5.74
C TRP A 416 0.64 -16.26 6.62
N GLY A 417 1.66 -15.70 5.99
CA GLY A 417 2.82 -15.15 6.69
C GLY A 417 4.00 -16.11 6.75
N PRO A 418 5.18 -15.58 7.16
CA PRO A 418 6.45 -16.28 7.02
C PRO A 418 6.62 -17.47 7.96
N THR A 419 5.79 -17.60 9.00
CA THR A 419 5.90 -18.64 10.03
C THR A 419 4.83 -19.73 9.93
N LYS A 420 4.17 -19.91 8.78
CA LYS A 420 3.13 -20.95 8.57
C LYS A 420 3.56 -22.40 8.90
N GLN A 421 4.86 -22.63 9.11
CA GLN A 421 5.45 -23.91 9.53
C GLN A 421 5.32 -24.19 11.04
N LEU A 422 5.00 -23.16 11.83
CA LEU A 422 4.67 -23.31 13.25
C LEU A 422 3.39 -24.13 13.39
N LYS A 423 3.23 -24.72 14.57
CA LYS A 423 2.03 -25.45 14.96
C LYS A 423 1.51 -24.90 16.27
N LYS A 424 0.19 -25.00 16.46
CA LYS A 424 -0.42 -24.74 17.75
C LYS A 424 0.27 -25.59 18.83
N TYR A 425 0.58 -24.96 19.95
CA TYR A 425 1.32 -25.49 21.10
C TYR A 425 2.83 -25.68 20.93
N ASP A 426 3.41 -25.18 19.85
CA ASP A 426 4.86 -24.95 19.84
C ASP A 426 5.26 -23.97 20.94
N VAL A 427 6.38 -24.21 21.61
CA VAL A 427 6.96 -23.25 22.57
C VAL A 427 8.13 -22.54 21.91
N VAL A 428 8.02 -21.22 21.73
CA VAL A 428 9.15 -20.38 21.30
C VAL A 428 9.87 -19.90 22.56
N SER A 429 11.12 -20.32 22.73
CA SER A 429 11.94 -20.04 23.93
C SER A 429 12.95 -18.91 23.73
N ALA A 430 13.34 -18.65 22.47
CA ALA A 430 14.27 -17.57 22.16
C ALA A 430 14.12 -17.11 20.70
N VAL A 431 14.53 -15.86 20.47
CA VAL A 431 14.68 -15.27 19.13
C VAL A 431 16.13 -14.90 18.89
N LYS A 432 16.64 -15.20 17.69
CA LYS A 432 17.96 -14.78 17.24
C LYS A 432 17.81 -13.71 16.17
N THR A 433 18.40 -12.54 16.40
CA THR A 433 18.55 -11.47 15.41
C THR A 433 20.02 -11.07 15.31
N GLU A 434 20.32 -9.98 14.60
CA GLU A 434 21.66 -9.39 14.58
C GLU A 434 22.14 -8.89 15.96
N ASP A 435 21.21 -8.51 16.86
CA ASP A 435 21.52 -8.07 18.22
C ASP A 435 21.90 -9.26 19.15
N GLY A 436 21.76 -10.51 18.69
CA GLY A 436 22.15 -11.71 19.42
C GLY A 436 21.01 -12.70 19.64
N LEU A 437 21.22 -13.63 20.56
CA LEU A 437 20.20 -14.59 20.99
C LEU A 437 19.48 -14.05 22.23
N MET A 438 18.19 -13.77 22.08
CA MET A 438 17.33 -13.19 23.10
C MET A 438 16.40 -14.27 23.63
N ARG A 439 16.73 -14.78 24.82
CA ARG A 439 15.89 -15.77 25.53
C ARG A 439 14.69 -15.07 26.15
N LEU A 440 13.54 -15.72 26.03
CA LEU A 440 12.27 -15.25 26.56
C LEU A 440 12.04 -15.83 27.96
N ASP A 441 11.63 -14.97 28.89
CA ASP A 441 11.20 -15.35 30.23
C ASP A 441 9.77 -15.94 30.22
N GLU A 442 9.24 -16.27 31.40
CA GLU A 442 7.90 -16.82 31.57
C GLU A 442 6.80 -15.86 31.09
N GLN A 443 7.03 -14.54 31.13
CA GLN A 443 6.15 -13.52 30.58
C GLN A 443 6.22 -13.43 29.04
N GLY A 444 7.18 -14.13 28.43
CA GLY A 444 7.40 -14.08 26.98
C GLY A 444 8.18 -12.85 26.54
N GLU A 445 8.93 -12.23 27.45
CA GLU A 445 9.72 -11.03 27.22
C GLU A 445 11.22 -11.33 27.33
N HIS A 446 12.03 -10.47 26.72
CA HIS A 446 13.47 -10.43 26.89
C HIS A 446 13.88 -9.08 27.47
N TYR A 447 14.43 -9.09 28.69
CA TYR A 447 15.05 -7.89 29.26
C TYR A 447 16.43 -7.65 28.65
N SER A 448 16.62 -6.47 28.05
CA SER A 448 17.91 -6.02 27.56
C SER A 448 18.46 -4.90 28.45
N SER A 449 19.59 -5.14 29.10
CA SER A 449 20.30 -4.12 29.88
C SER A 449 20.86 -2.99 29.01
N LYS A 450 21.15 -3.28 27.74
CA LYS A 450 21.56 -2.27 26.73
C LYS A 450 20.46 -1.24 26.51
N TRP A 451 19.20 -1.65 26.55
CA TRP A 451 18.04 -0.82 26.24
C TRP A 451 17.25 -0.38 27.49
N GLY A 452 17.51 -1.00 28.64
CA GLY A 452 16.75 -0.77 29.87
C GLY A 452 15.27 -1.14 29.74
N LEU A 453 14.93 -2.11 28.88
CA LEU A 453 13.54 -2.42 28.52
C LEU A 453 13.34 -3.93 28.32
N SER A 454 12.21 -4.44 28.81
CA SER A 454 11.71 -5.77 28.48
C SER A 454 10.90 -5.73 27.20
N LEU A 455 11.27 -6.59 26.25
CA LEU A 455 10.69 -6.63 24.92
C LEU A 455 9.98 -7.96 24.68
N GLY A 456 8.71 -7.90 24.32
CA GLY A 456 7.97 -9.08 23.88
C GLY A 456 8.44 -9.55 22.52
N LEU A 457 8.01 -10.76 22.14
CA LEU A 457 8.36 -11.39 20.87
C LEU A 457 8.15 -10.48 19.65
N ALA A 458 7.01 -9.78 19.59
CA ALA A 458 6.70 -8.87 18.49
C ALA A 458 7.69 -7.71 18.38
N ASP A 459 8.08 -7.12 19.52
CA ASP A 459 9.01 -5.98 19.55
C ASP A 459 10.43 -6.40 19.15
N LEU A 460 10.88 -7.58 19.61
CA LEU A 460 12.19 -8.12 19.25
C LEU A 460 12.32 -8.32 17.74
N ILE A 461 11.24 -8.80 17.14
CA ILE A 461 11.17 -9.03 15.71
C ILE A 461 11.04 -7.69 15.01
N GLU A 462 10.20 -6.78 15.50
CA GLU A 462 10.00 -5.44 14.96
C GLU A 462 11.31 -4.64 14.83
N ARG A 463 12.17 -4.76 15.83
CA ARG A 463 13.46 -4.06 15.92
C ARG A 463 14.55 -4.63 14.99
N ALA A 464 14.42 -5.87 14.53
CA ALA A 464 15.36 -6.42 13.56
C ALA A 464 15.24 -5.65 12.23
N PRO A 465 16.35 -5.29 11.55
CA PRO A 465 16.26 -4.59 10.28
C PRO A 465 15.57 -5.43 9.21
N MET A 466 14.81 -4.80 8.33
CA MET A 466 14.28 -5.47 7.14
C MET A 466 15.41 -5.95 6.23
N GLY A 467 15.19 -7.11 5.61
CA GLY A 467 16.16 -7.87 4.83
C GLY A 467 16.94 -8.92 5.63
N THR A 468 16.96 -8.83 6.96
CA THR A 468 17.74 -9.75 7.83
C THR A 468 17.03 -11.07 8.11
N GLN A 469 17.78 -12.05 8.61
CA GLN A 469 17.24 -13.33 9.07
C GLN A 469 16.88 -13.24 10.56
N VAL A 470 15.71 -13.75 10.91
CA VAL A 470 15.23 -13.90 12.28
C VAL A 470 15.04 -15.38 12.56
N GLY A 471 15.73 -15.90 13.57
CA GLY A 471 15.65 -17.30 13.98
C GLY A 471 14.79 -17.49 15.23
N PHE A 472 13.93 -18.49 15.26
CA PHE A 472 13.15 -18.90 16.43
C PHE A 472 13.68 -20.23 16.97
N GLN A 473 13.94 -20.31 18.27
CA GLN A 473 14.18 -21.58 18.97
C GLN A 473 12.85 -22.13 19.46
N ILE A 474 12.40 -23.21 18.82
CA ILE A 474 11.08 -23.81 18.98
C ILE A 474 11.21 -25.17 19.65
N HIS A 475 10.26 -25.49 20.51
CA HIS A 475 10.13 -26.81 21.12
C HIS A 475 8.79 -27.43 20.78
N ARG A 476 8.81 -28.64 20.24
CA ARG A 476 7.61 -29.37 19.79
C ARG A 476 7.70 -30.84 20.18
N GLY A 477 6.84 -31.28 21.09
CA GLY A 477 6.77 -32.70 21.50
C GLY A 477 8.11 -33.24 22.00
N GLY A 478 8.82 -32.45 22.82
CA GLY A 478 10.14 -32.80 23.37
C GLY A 478 11.31 -32.73 22.38
N ARG A 479 11.12 -32.12 21.20
CA ARG A 479 12.18 -31.88 20.21
C ARG A 479 12.46 -30.40 20.02
N ASP A 480 13.74 -30.06 19.97
CA ASP A 480 14.22 -28.72 19.67
C ASP A 480 14.29 -28.53 18.14
N LEU A 481 13.74 -27.41 17.69
CA LEU A 481 13.65 -27.01 16.29
C LEU A 481 14.16 -25.58 16.15
N THR A 482 14.67 -25.25 14.98
CA THR A 482 14.98 -23.85 14.62
C THR A 482 14.23 -23.50 13.36
N LEU A 483 13.46 -22.41 13.40
CA LEU A 483 12.81 -21.82 12.23
C LEU A 483 13.50 -20.50 11.93
N ASN A 484 14.04 -20.35 10.72
CA ASN A 484 14.56 -19.06 10.26
C ASN A 484 13.58 -18.46 9.27
N ILE A 485 13.24 -17.19 9.47
CA ILE A 485 12.45 -16.40 8.53
C ILE A 485 13.27 -15.21 8.05
N GLN A 486 13.05 -14.82 6.80
CA GLN A 486 13.54 -13.55 6.30
C GLN A 486 12.56 -12.44 6.69
N ARG A 487 13.05 -11.39 7.32
CA ARG A 487 12.24 -10.22 7.67
C ARG A 487 12.07 -9.34 6.45
N SER A 488 10.97 -9.50 5.72
CA SER A 488 10.67 -8.73 4.51
C SER A 488 9.20 -8.26 4.49
N PRO A 489 8.83 -7.27 3.66
CA PRO A 489 7.42 -6.95 3.44
C PRO A 489 6.65 -8.21 3.02
N LEU A 490 5.35 -8.27 3.33
CA LEU A 490 4.53 -9.42 2.94
C LEU A 490 4.42 -9.52 1.41
N LYS A 491 4.85 -10.67 0.88
CA LYS A 491 4.65 -11.05 -0.52
C LYS A 491 3.18 -11.32 -0.78
N SER A 492 2.72 -11.20 -2.04
CA SER A 492 1.31 -11.35 -2.40
C SER A 492 0.64 -12.61 -1.86
N GLU A 493 1.35 -13.75 -1.85
CA GLU A 493 0.89 -15.04 -1.32
C GLU A 493 0.77 -15.11 0.21
N ASP A 494 1.46 -14.22 0.93
CA ASP A 494 1.48 -14.15 2.40
C ASP A 494 0.58 -13.02 2.93
N ARG A 495 -0.21 -12.36 2.09
CA ARG A 495 -1.08 -11.26 2.48
C ARG A 495 -2.48 -11.76 2.91
N PRO A 496 -3.06 -11.25 4.00
CA PRO A 496 -4.43 -11.57 4.38
C PRO A 496 -5.44 -11.10 3.32
N ALA A 497 -6.60 -11.75 3.24
CA ALA A 497 -7.69 -11.36 2.34
C ALA A 497 -8.26 -9.97 2.69
N VAL A 498 -8.49 -9.71 3.98
CA VAL A 498 -8.87 -8.38 4.48
C VAL A 498 -7.60 -7.59 4.79
N ARG A 499 -7.24 -6.72 3.85
CA ARG A 499 -6.03 -5.89 3.89
C ARG A 499 -6.26 -4.52 3.26
N LEU A 500 -5.28 -3.65 3.41
CA LEU A 500 -5.12 -2.52 2.50
C LEU A 500 -4.72 -3.06 1.13
N LEU A 501 -5.23 -2.45 0.08
CA LEU A 501 -4.92 -2.89 -1.27
C LEU A 501 -3.74 -2.11 -1.81
N ASP A 502 -2.84 -2.82 -2.48
CA ASP A 502 -1.94 -2.15 -3.41
C ASP A 502 -2.82 -1.48 -4.46
N ARG A 503 -2.40 -0.35 -5.02
CA ARG A 503 -3.21 0.28 -6.06
C ARG A 503 -3.31 -0.55 -7.34
N SER A 504 -2.37 -1.46 -7.65
CA SER A 504 -2.57 -2.49 -8.69
C SER A 504 -3.76 -3.41 -8.39
N GLU A 505 -4.14 -3.53 -7.12
CA GLU A 505 -5.27 -4.31 -6.63
C GLU A 505 -6.53 -3.44 -6.40
N GLN A 506 -6.52 -2.13 -6.69
CA GLN A 506 -7.67 -1.25 -6.39
C GLN A 506 -8.95 -1.65 -7.14
N HIS A 507 -8.83 -2.31 -8.29
CA HIS A 507 -9.98 -2.89 -8.98
C HIS A 507 -10.76 -3.88 -8.08
N LEU A 508 -10.08 -4.53 -7.12
CA LEU A 508 -10.70 -5.40 -6.10
C LEU A 508 -11.43 -4.62 -4.98
N ASN A 509 -11.43 -3.29 -5.03
CA ASN A 509 -12.17 -2.41 -4.13
C ASN A 509 -13.50 -1.93 -4.74
N THR A 510 -13.77 -2.29 -5.99
CA THR A 510 -15.03 -1.96 -6.68
C THR A 510 -16.19 -2.73 -6.06
N GLY A 511 -17.36 -2.09 -6.01
CA GLY A 511 -18.59 -2.69 -5.54
C GLY A 511 -19.62 -2.86 -6.66
N VAL A 512 -20.61 -3.71 -6.42
CA VAL A 512 -21.78 -3.89 -7.28
C VAL A 512 -23.01 -3.38 -6.56
N SER A 513 -23.91 -2.70 -7.27
CA SER A 513 -25.15 -2.19 -6.69
C SER A 513 -26.33 -2.95 -7.26
N VAL A 514 -27.19 -3.48 -6.37
CA VAL A 514 -28.36 -4.27 -6.72
C VAL A 514 -29.48 -3.95 -5.74
N GLY A 515 -30.67 -3.67 -6.26
CA GLY A 515 -31.87 -3.42 -5.44
C GLY A 515 -31.70 -2.27 -4.45
N GLY A 516 -30.90 -1.27 -4.83
CA GLY A 516 -30.58 -0.12 -3.99
C GLY A 516 -29.56 -0.37 -2.87
N CYS A 517 -28.96 -1.57 -2.79
CA CYS A 517 -27.86 -1.88 -1.88
C CYS A 517 -26.54 -1.99 -2.66
N THR A 518 -25.45 -1.45 -2.13
CA THR A 518 -24.11 -1.59 -2.70
C THR A 518 -23.31 -2.60 -1.90
N PHE A 519 -22.70 -3.56 -2.58
CA PHE A 519 -21.89 -4.63 -1.98
C PHE A 519 -20.46 -4.55 -2.48
N LYS A 520 -19.49 -4.92 -1.65
CA LYS A 520 -18.08 -5.02 -2.05
C LYS A 520 -17.32 -6.01 -1.17
N ILE A 521 -16.11 -6.34 -1.57
CA ILE A 521 -15.17 -7.06 -0.71
C ILE A 521 -14.69 -6.14 0.42
N LEU A 522 -14.71 -6.66 1.65
CA LEU A 522 -14.24 -5.99 2.86
C LEU A 522 -12.72 -5.73 2.81
N ARG A 523 -12.32 -4.47 3.01
CA ARG A 523 -10.93 -4.01 3.13
C ARG A 523 -10.70 -3.28 4.45
N LEU A 524 -9.43 -3.11 4.83
CA LEU A 524 -9.09 -2.39 6.07
C LEU A 524 -9.52 -0.90 6.03
N ASN A 525 -9.50 -0.27 4.85
CA ASN A 525 -10.01 1.10 4.68
C ASN A 525 -11.50 1.23 5.00
N ASP A 526 -12.26 0.15 4.79
CA ASP A 526 -13.69 0.14 5.09
C ASP A 526 -13.93 0.16 6.61
N LEU A 527 -13.03 -0.43 7.41
CA LEU A 527 -13.15 -0.43 8.87
C LEU A 527 -12.97 0.96 9.50
N ALA A 528 -12.37 1.90 8.77
CA ALA A 528 -12.22 3.28 9.21
C ALA A 528 -13.44 4.17 8.88
N ASN A 529 -14.38 3.68 8.06
CA ASN A 529 -15.57 4.44 7.71
C ASN A 529 -16.57 4.43 8.89
N PRO A 530 -16.94 5.60 9.45
CA PRO A 530 -17.86 5.66 10.60
C PRO A 530 -19.27 5.14 10.28
N ARG A 531 -19.63 5.02 8.99
CA ARG A 531 -20.91 4.43 8.55
C ARG A 531 -20.90 2.91 8.59
N ILE A 532 -19.73 2.27 8.58
CA ILE A 532 -19.61 0.82 8.58
C ILE A 532 -19.78 0.33 10.02
N ALA A 533 -20.78 -0.52 10.23
CA ALA A 533 -21.19 -1.04 11.54
C ALA A 533 -19.99 -1.35 12.45
N MET A 534 -20.00 -0.74 13.65
CA MET A 534 -18.94 -0.84 14.66
C MET A 534 -18.59 -2.29 15.03
N SER A 535 -19.53 -3.23 14.88
CA SER A 535 -19.33 -4.66 15.08
C SER A 535 -18.38 -5.31 14.07
N THR A 536 -18.45 -4.91 12.80
CA THR A 536 -17.57 -5.42 11.72
C THR A 536 -16.15 -4.89 11.90
N ALA A 537 -16.02 -3.60 12.23
CA ALA A 537 -14.74 -3.03 12.64
C ALA A 537 -14.13 -3.77 13.85
N ALA A 538 -14.93 -4.04 14.88
CA ALA A 538 -14.46 -4.76 16.07
C ALA A 538 -13.99 -6.21 15.76
N LYS A 539 -14.71 -6.94 14.91
CA LYS A 539 -14.37 -8.33 14.55
C LYS A 539 -13.17 -8.41 13.62
N TYR A 540 -13.23 -7.73 12.47
CA TYR A 540 -12.24 -7.86 11.40
C TYR A 540 -10.98 -7.01 11.60
N ALA A 541 -10.94 -6.18 12.66
CA ALA A 541 -9.70 -5.65 13.17
C ALA A 541 -8.77 -6.73 13.76
N ALA A 542 -9.25 -7.92 14.08
CA ALA A 542 -8.41 -8.99 14.60
C ALA A 542 -7.73 -9.77 13.43
N PRO A 543 -6.39 -9.95 13.41
CA PRO A 543 -5.68 -10.59 12.28
C PRO A 543 -6.22 -11.96 11.86
N GLN A 544 -6.66 -12.79 12.81
CA GLN A 544 -7.22 -14.12 12.58
C GLN A 544 -8.55 -14.11 11.81
N GLU A 545 -9.31 -13.01 11.86
CA GLU A 545 -10.57 -12.86 11.12
C GLU A 545 -10.32 -12.37 9.68
N ARG A 546 -9.08 -12.00 9.32
CA ARG A 546 -8.74 -11.39 8.02
C ARG A 546 -8.37 -12.40 6.94
N ASN A 547 -8.45 -13.69 7.24
CA ASN A 547 -7.94 -14.77 6.39
C ASN A 547 -8.82 -15.02 5.17
N ALA A 548 -10.14 -14.87 5.32
CA ALA A 548 -11.11 -15.15 4.28
C ALA A 548 -11.60 -13.86 3.64
N THR A 549 -11.88 -13.91 2.34
CA THR A 549 -12.56 -12.83 1.63
C THR A 549 -13.97 -12.70 2.19
N LYS A 550 -14.34 -11.49 2.63
CA LYS A 550 -15.65 -11.18 3.18
C LYS A 550 -16.35 -10.15 2.32
N ILE A 551 -17.67 -10.24 2.24
CA ILE A 551 -18.51 -9.34 1.47
C ILE A 551 -19.30 -8.48 2.45
N ILE A 552 -19.26 -7.18 2.26
CA ILE A 552 -20.02 -6.25 3.08
C ILE A 552 -21.07 -5.51 2.26
N VAL A 553 -22.14 -5.13 2.95
CA VAL A 553 -23.01 -4.02 2.54
C VAL A 553 -22.21 -2.74 2.72
N ALA A 554 -21.81 -2.08 1.63
CA ALA A 554 -21.05 -0.83 1.68
C ALA A 554 -21.95 0.40 1.85
N ASP A 555 -23.13 0.38 1.21
CA ASP A 555 -24.09 1.48 1.26
C ASP A 555 -25.50 0.95 1.01
N VAL A 556 -26.50 1.66 1.54
CA VAL A 556 -27.92 1.34 1.37
C VAL A 556 -28.65 2.62 1.00
N SER A 557 -29.22 2.65 -0.21
CA SER A 557 -29.98 3.79 -0.71
C SER A 557 -31.24 4.01 0.11
N GLU A 558 -31.52 5.26 0.45
CA GLU A 558 -32.76 5.69 1.12
C GLU A 558 -34.03 5.28 0.35
N GLN A 559 -33.92 5.03 -0.96
CA GLN A 559 -35.04 4.59 -1.80
C GLN A 559 -35.28 3.07 -1.77
N SER A 560 -34.38 2.30 -1.15
CA SER A 560 -34.47 0.83 -1.12
C SER A 560 -35.44 0.34 -0.06
N VAL A 561 -36.02 -0.85 -0.27
CA VAL A 561 -36.84 -1.54 0.74
C VAL A 561 -36.01 -1.85 2.00
N ALA A 562 -34.74 -2.20 1.81
CA ALA A 562 -33.82 -2.54 2.89
C ALA A 562 -33.60 -1.38 3.88
N PHE A 563 -33.50 -0.15 3.37
CA PHE A 563 -33.40 1.04 4.20
C PHE A 563 -34.64 1.23 5.08
N HIS A 564 -35.84 1.14 4.47
CA HIS A 564 -37.10 1.38 5.18
C HIS A 564 -37.44 0.31 6.22
N ASN A 565 -36.96 -0.92 5.99
CA ASN A 565 -37.17 -2.05 6.90
C ASN A 565 -36.07 -2.22 7.95
N TYR A 566 -34.98 -1.43 7.88
CA TYR A 566 -33.80 -1.57 8.75
C TYR A 566 -33.21 -3.00 8.75
N SER A 567 -33.40 -3.72 7.66
CA SER A 567 -33.08 -5.13 7.49
C SER A 567 -31.63 -5.35 7.06
N LEU A 568 -31.07 -4.40 6.30
CA LEU A 568 -29.65 -4.31 5.95
C LEU A 568 -29.11 -2.91 6.28
N MET A 569 -27.89 -2.89 6.82
CA MET A 569 -27.19 -1.66 7.18
C MET A 569 -25.75 -1.70 6.66
N PRO A 570 -25.15 -0.55 6.30
CA PRO A 570 -23.75 -0.49 5.95
C PRO A 570 -22.85 -1.13 7.02
N GLY A 571 -21.92 -1.96 6.56
CA GLY A 571 -20.99 -2.75 7.35
C GLY A 571 -21.46 -4.16 7.72
N MET A 572 -22.71 -4.55 7.49
CA MET A 572 -23.12 -5.94 7.69
C MET A 572 -22.37 -6.87 6.71
N VAL A 573 -21.87 -8.01 7.23
CA VAL A 573 -21.16 -9.01 6.42
C VAL A 573 -22.16 -10.04 5.88
N VAL A 574 -22.25 -10.16 4.56
CA VAL A 574 -23.12 -11.13 3.89
C VAL A 574 -22.50 -12.52 4.03
N SER A 575 -23.31 -13.49 4.47
CA SER A 575 -22.91 -14.87 4.69
C SER A 575 -23.63 -15.87 3.79
N GLU A 576 -24.83 -15.55 3.34
CA GLU A 576 -25.68 -16.45 2.56
C GLU A 576 -26.57 -15.72 1.54
N ILE A 577 -26.93 -16.44 0.48
CA ILE A 577 -27.94 -16.05 -0.51
C ILE A 577 -28.90 -17.23 -0.71
N ASN A 578 -30.21 -16.98 -0.66
CA ASN A 578 -31.26 -17.97 -0.87
C ASN A 578 -31.06 -19.24 -0.02
N THR A 579 -30.69 -19.06 1.26
CA THR A 579 -30.37 -20.13 2.25
C THR A 579 -29.09 -20.93 1.99
N GLU A 580 -28.33 -20.59 0.94
CA GLU A 580 -27.04 -21.20 0.65
C GLU A 580 -25.88 -20.31 1.11
N LYS A 581 -24.93 -20.91 1.85
CA LYS A 581 -23.70 -20.22 2.25
C LYS A 581 -22.85 -19.87 1.04
N LEU A 582 -22.13 -18.76 1.15
CA LEU A 582 -21.14 -18.36 0.14
C LEU A 582 -19.93 -19.32 0.13
N SER A 583 -19.36 -19.53 -1.06
CA SER A 583 -18.16 -20.33 -1.29
C SER A 583 -16.97 -19.82 -0.46
N GLU A 584 -16.19 -20.73 0.14
CA GLU A 584 -14.96 -20.36 0.86
C GLU A 584 -13.81 -19.99 -0.09
N GLU A 585 -13.75 -20.59 -1.29
CA GLU A 585 -12.66 -20.37 -2.25
C GLU A 585 -12.85 -19.09 -3.07
N ARG A 586 -14.08 -18.84 -3.54
CA ARG A 586 -14.40 -17.73 -4.45
C ARG A 586 -15.65 -16.95 -4.01
N PRO A 587 -15.72 -16.46 -2.77
CA PRO A 587 -16.95 -15.90 -2.18
C PRO A 587 -17.54 -14.75 -3.00
N TRP A 588 -16.70 -13.85 -3.51
CA TRP A 588 -17.17 -12.70 -4.30
C TRP A 588 -17.75 -13.11 -5.65
N GLN A 589 -17.10 -14.05 -6.34
CA GLN A 589 -17.60 -14.56 -7.61
C GLN A 589 -18.91 -15.35 -7.39
N ASP A 590 -18.95 -16.24 -6.40
CA ASP A 590 -20.14 -17.01 -6.02
C ASP A 590 -21.31 -16.10 -5.64
N PHE A 591 -21.04 -15.00 -4.91
CA PHE A 591 -22.03 -13.98 -4.58
C PHE A 591 -22.62 -13.33 -5.84
N CYS A 592 -21.78 -12.89 -6.78
CA CYS A 592 -22.26 -12.30 -8.02
C CYS A 592 -23.04 -13.31 -8.89
N GLU A 593 -22.56 -14.56 -9.00
CA GLU A 593 -23.23 -15.63 -9.76
C GLU A 593 -24.62 -15.94 -9.18
N LYS A 594 -24.75 -16.08 -7.86
CA LYS A 594 -26.05 -16.31 -7.20
C LYS A 594 -27.04 -15.15 -7.37
N LEU A 595 -26.55 -13.90 -7.43
CA LEU A 595 -27.41 -12.75 -7.76
C LEU A 595 -27.85 -12.76 -9.23
N VAL A 596 -26.99 -13.19 -10.15
CA VAL A 596 -27.37 -13.40 -11.56
C VAL A 596 -28.45 -14.46 -11.68
N ASP A 597 -28.31 -15.58 -10.98
CA ASP A 597 -29.30 -16.66 -10.97
C ASP A 597 -30.65 -16.16 -10.43
N ALA A 598 -30.64 -15.36 -9.37
CA ALA A 598 -31.84 -14.72 -8.83
C ALA A 598 -32.53 -13.80 -9.86
N ALA A 599 -31.75 -13.04 -10.63
CA ALA A 599 -32.26 -12.16 -11.70
C ALA A 599 -32.93 -12.95 -12.84
N GLN A 600 -32.41 -14.15 -13.16
CA GLN A 600 -32.95 -15.04 -14.19
C GLN A 600 -34.18 -15.83 -13.70
N GLY A 601 -34.32 -16.00 -12.38
CA GLY A 601 -35.44 -16.66 -11.73
C GLY A 601 -36.63 -15.73 -11.48
N ASN A 602 -36.99 -15.55 -10.20
CA ASN A 602 -38.11 -14.72 -9.77
C ASN A 602 -37.73 -13.24 -9.56
N GLY A 603 -36.48 -12.85 -9.84
CA GLY A 603 -35.98 -11.48 -9.69
C GLY A 603 -35.73 -11.06 -8.24
N VAL A 604 -35.63 -12.00 -7.30
CA VAL A 604 -35.46 -11.72 -5.86
C VAL A 604 -34.38 -12.61 -5.26
N ALA A 605 -33.47 -12.01 -4.50
CA ALA A 605 -32.46 -12.71 -3.73
C ALA A 605 -32.67 -12.49 -2.22
N LEU A 606 -32.77 -13.56 -1.45
CA LEU A 606 -32.81 -13.50 0.02
C LEU A 606 -31.37 -13.49 0.55
N LEU A 607 -30.99 -12.41 1.23
CA LEU A 607 -29.66 -12.26 1.83
C LEU A 607 -29.72 -12.55 3.33
N GLY A 608 -28.70 -13.24 3.84
CA GLY A 608 -28.46 -13.37 5.28
C GLY A 608 -27.05 -12.92 5.65
N THR A 609 -26.90 -12.41 6.87
CA THR A 609 -25.66 -11.80 7.37
C THR A 609 -25.14 -12.48 8.64
N GLU A 610 -23.84 -12.37 8.91
CA GLU A 610 -23.20 -13.00 10.08
C GLU A 610 -23.76 -12.52 11.43
N CYS A 611 -24.37 -11.34 11.46
CA CYS A 611 -24.97 -10.74 12.67
C CYS A 611 -26.49 -10.91 12.75
N GLY A 612 -27.10 -11.74 11.90
CA GLY A 612 -28.52 -12.09 11.96
C GLY A 612 -29.48 -11.14 11.24
N GLY A 613 -28.97 -10.16 10.47
CA GLY A 613 -29.80 -9.38 9.54
C GLY A 613 -30.12 -10.18 8.28
N CYS A 614 -31.36 -10.10 7.81
CA CYS A 614 -31.80 -10.73 6.57
C CYS A 614 -32.76 -9.83 5.79
N ASP A 615 -32.66 -9.84 4.46
CA ASP A 615 -33.63 -9.14 3.61
C ASP A 615 -33.76 -9.74 2.22
N ALA A 616 -34.89 -9.47 1.58
CA ALA A 616 -35.09 -9.74 0.16
C ALA A 616 -34.68 -8.53 -0.67
N VAL A 617 -33.69 -8.71 -1.54
CA VAL A 617 -33.24 -7.69 -2.48
C VAL A 617 -33.80 -8.01 -3.87
N GLN A 618 -34.46 -7.03 -4.49
CA GLN A 618 -34.92 -7.16 -5.87
C GLN A 618 -33.74 -7.02 -6.83
N VAL A 619 -33.59 -7.99 -7.74
CA VAL A 619 -32.56 -8.00 -8.77
C VAL A 619 -33.26 -7.91 -10.12
N SER A 620 -33.19 -6.74 -10.75
CA SER A 620 -33.77 -6.54 -12.07
C SER A 620 -32.98 -7.30 -13.14
N PRO A 621 -33.60 -7.65 -14.29
CA PRO A 621 -32.89 -8.27 -15.41
C PRO A 621 -31.71 -7.44 -15.92
N GLN A 622 -31.80 -6.10 -15.83
CA GLN A 622 -30.74 -5.18 -16.22
C GLN A 622 -29.55 -5.26 -15.26
N GLU A 623 -29.80 -5.29 -13.95
CA GLU A 623 -28.76 -5.50 -12.93
C GLU A 623 -28.12 -6.88 -13.07
N GLY A 624 -28.92 -7.92 -13.34
CA GLY A 624 -28.42 -9.26 -13.64
C GLY A 624 -27.48 -9.30 -14.84
N GLN A 625 -27.84 -8.62 -15.93
CA GLN A 625 -26.98 -8.52 -17.12
C GLN A 625 -25.68 -7.75 -16.84
N ALA A 626 -25.76 -6.67 -16.05
CA ALA A 626 -24.58 -5.91 -15.62
C ALA A 626 -23.64 -6.76 -14.75
N LEU A 627 -24.18 -7.62 -13.88
CA LEU A 627 -23.40 -8.57 -13.08
C LEU A 627 -22.72 -9.63 -13.95
N VAL A 628 -23.38 -10.15 -14.98
CA VAL A 628 -22.76 -11.09 -15.94
C VAL A 628 -21.55 -10.43 -16.62
N GLN A 629 -21.71 -9.20 -17.10
CA GLN A 629 -20.62 -8.43 -17.69
C GLN A 629 -19.49 -8.20 -16.67
N TYR A 630 -19.82 -7.89 -15.42
CA TYR A 630 -18.86 -7.71 -14.34
C TYR A 630 -18.06 -9.00 -14.04
N ILE A 631 -18.71 -10.16 -13.95
CA ILE A 631 -18.03 -11.46 -13.72
C ILE A 631 -17.09 -11.79 -14.88
N GLN A 632 -17.53 -11.59 -16.12
CA GLN A 632 -16.68 -11.74 -17.31
C GLN A 632 -15.50 -10.76 -17.31
N GLN A 633 -15.62 -9.62 -16.63
CA GLN A 633 -14.54 -8.68 -16.40
C GLN A 633 -13.57 -9.08 -15.28
N MET A 634 -13.91 -10.04 -14.42
CA MET A 634 -13.02 -10.56 -13.37
C MET A 634 -12.20 -11.79 -13.81
N MET A 635 -12.75 -12.64 -14.69
CA MET A 635 -12.04 -13.76 -15.34
C MET A 635 -11.09 -13.26 -16.43
#